data_AF-A0A942BJ11-F1
#
_entry.id   AF-A0A942BJ11-F1
#
_cell.length_a   1.000
_cell.length_b   1.000
_cell.length_c   1.000
_cell.angle_alpha   90.00
_cell.angle_beta   90.00
_cell.angle_gamma   90.00
#
_symmetry.space_group_name_H-M   'P 1'
#
loop_
_entity.id
_entity.type
_entity.pdbx_description
1 polymer ?
#
loop_
_entity_poly.entity_id
_entity_poly.type
_entity_poly.pdbx_seq_one_letter_code
_entity_poly.pdbx_strand_id
1 'polypeptide(L)'
;MNYPKASTEWTAKAGGEFATFGLCTLHSREAQVQNGPFDLSRVYSSDASMVTYFPFDWIQSPNFGKRPATAEVDTIVIHSTVIPTLEATVAAFTRTSSQVSSHYVIGKDGHIVQCVSSFARAWHAGVSEDPTGRKNVNDFSVGIELVNLNDGKDPYPTAQVTALRYLILSLKRRFEFGQITSHANIARPLGRKTDPLGFPWPQLADLGIPLKP
;
A
#
# COMPACT_ATOMS: atom_id res chain seq x y z
N MET A 1 29.65 -23.86 -18.61
CA MET A 1 30.53 -23.50 -17.47
C MET A 1 29.66 -23.39 -16.24
N ASN A 2 29.75 -24.42 -15.38
CA ASN A 2 29.11 -24.53 -14.06
C ASN A 2 30.15 -24.18 -13.01
N TYR A 3 29.79 -23.40 -11.99
CA TYR A 3 30.36 -23.36 -10.63
C TYR A 3 29.42 -22.54 -9.71
N PRO A 4 29.39 -22.74 -8.38
CA PRO A 4 28.98 -23.96 -7.69
C PRO A 4 27.94 -23.71 -6.58
N LYS A 5 27.29 -24.78 -6.11
CA LYS A 5 26.54 -24.80 -4.83
C LYS A 5 27.53 -24.78 -3.67
N ALA A 6 27.29 -23.94 -2.66
CA ALA A 6 27.95 -24.03 -1.36
C ALA A 6 26.92 -24.31 -0.28
N SER A 7 27.03 -25.51 0.28
CA SER A 7 26.46 -25.98 1.53
C SER A 7 27.24 -25.43 2.72
N THR A 8 26.55 -25.11 3.81
CA THR A 8 27.16 -25.13 5.14
C THR A 8 26.13 -25.60 6.16
N GLU A 9 26.26 -26.87 6.53
CA GLU A 9 25.79 -27.39 7.81
C GLU A 9 26.57 -26.69 8.94
N TRP A 10 25.86 -26.27 9.97
CA TRP A 10 26.43 -25.98 11.28
C TRP A 10 25.72 -26.84 12.31
N THR A 11 26.42 -27.86 12.82
CA THR A 11 26.06 -28.54 14.06
C THR A 11 26.41 -27.64 15.25
N ALA A 12 25.41 -27.22 16.03
CA ALA A 12 25.63 -26.57 17.32
C ALA A 12 25.16 -27.50 18.45
N LYS A 13 26.08 -27.72 19.39
CA LYS A 13 25.96 -28.54 20.60
C LYS A 13 24.87 -28.05 21.54
N ALA A 14 24.29 -29.00 22.28
CA ALA A 14 23.36 -28.77 23.38
C ALA A 14 23.97 -27.92 24.51
N GLY A 15 23.14 -27.06 25.11
CA GLY A 15 23.36 -26.46 26.42
C GLY A 15 23.37 -24.92 26.43
N GLY A 16 22.24 -24.32 26.81
CA GLY A 16 22.14 -22.90 27.15
C GLY A 16 20.81 -22.28 26.72
N GLU A 17 20.00 -21.86 27.70
CA GLU A 17 18.69 -21.21 27.51
C GLU A 17 18.79 -19.95 26.63
N PHE A 18 17.97 -19.88 25.59
CA PHE A 18 17.67 -18.64 24.88
C PHE A 18 16.16 -18.53 24.70
N ALA A 19 15.61 -17.40 25.12
CA ALA A 19 14.21 -17.05 24.97
C ALA A 19 13.82 -17.03 23.48
N THR A 20 12.99 -18.00 23.08
CA THR A 20 12.38 -18.07 21.75
C THR A 20 11.29 -17.01 21.61
N PHE A 21 11.59 -15.93 20.87
CA PHE A 21 10.55 -15.20 20.16
C PHE A 21 10.14 -16.07 18.96
N GLY A 22 8.87 -16.50 18.95
CA GLY A 22 8.36 -17.50 18.01
C GLY A 22 8.60 -17.12 16.54
N LEU A 23 9.41 -17.93 15.86
CA LEU A 23 9.37 -18.02 14.41
C LEU A 23 8.01 -18.62 14.01
N CYS A 24 7.14 -17.81 13.42
CA CYS A 24 5.99 -18.33 12.70
C CYS A 24 6.49 -18.90 11.37
N THR A 25 6.57 -20.23 11.29
CA THR A 25 6.86 -20.96 10.06
C THR A 25 5.68 -20.81 9.10
N LEU A 26 5.83 -19.97 8.07
CA LEU A 26 4.86 -19.88 6.98
C LEU A 26 4.84 -21.19 6.20
N HIS A 27 3.87 -22.06 6.50
CA HIS A 27 3.44 -23.07 5.54
C HIS A 27 2.58 -22.36 4.50
N SER A 28 3.10 -22.25 3.28
CA SER A 28 2.33 -21.85 2.10
C SER A 28 1.19 -22.85 1.89
N ARG A 29 -0.01 -22.52 2.37
CA ARG A 29 -1.22 -23.12 1.83
C ARG A 29 -1.58 -22.30 0.60
N GLU A 30 -1.66 -22.98 -0.55
CA GLU A 30 -2.24 -22.45 -1.77
C GLU A 30 -3.58 -21.79 -1.43
N ALA A 31 -3.65 -20.46 -1.57
CA ALA A 31 -4.90 -19.74 -1.43
C ALA A 31 -5.77 -20.11 -2.63
N GLN A 32 -6.73 -21.01 -2.41
CA GLN A 32 -7.83 -21.24 -3.34
C GLN A 32 -8.60 -19.91 -3.44
N VAL A 33 -8.47 -19.21 -4.57
CA VAL A 33 -9.20 -17.98 -4.88
C VAL A 33 -10.69 -18.33 -4.96
N GLN A 34 -11.44 -18.04 -3.90
CA GLN A 34 -12.90 -18.12 -3.95
C GLN A 34 -13.44 -16.84 -4.59
N ASN A 35 -13.90 -16.97 -5.83
CA ASN A 35 -14.65 -15.92 -6.52
C ASN A 35 -16.03 -15.77 -5.86
N GLY A 36 -16.15 -14.81 -4.95
CA GLY A 36 -17.40 -14.43 -4.29
C GLY A 36 -17.26 -13.06 -3.63
N PRO A 37 -18.37 -12.32 -3.39
CA PRO A 37 -18.32 -11.03 -2.73
C PRO A 37 -17.66 -11.16 -1.34
N PHE A 38 -16.74 -10.26 -1.03
CA PHE A 38 -16.02 -10.25 0.24
C PHE A 38 -17.00 -10.08 1.42
N ASP A 39 -17.10 -11.11 2.26
CA ASP A 39 -17.98 -11.10 3.43
C ASP A 39 -17.39 -10.26 4.58
N LEU A 40 -17.95 -9.06 4.75
CA LEU A 40 -17.56 -8.08 5.76
C LEU A 40 -17.81 -8.55 7.21
N SER A 41 -18.67 -9.55 7.43
CA SER A 41 -18.99 -10.05 8.78
C SER A 41 -17.82 -10.81 9.43
N ARG A 42 -16.83 -11.25 8.64
CA ARG A 42 -15.61 -11.90 9.13
C ARG A 42 -14.56 -10.92 9.67
N VAL A 43 -14.74 -9.62 9.46
CA VAL A 43 -13.78 -8.57 9.85
C VAL A 43 -14.17 -7.89 11.18
N TYR A 44 -15.46 -7.92 11.55
CA TYR A 44 -15.96 -7.37 12.81
C TYR A 44 -16.16 -8.47 13.86
N SER A 45 -15.06 -8.92 14.47
CA SER A 45 -15.15 -9.49 15.82
C SER A 45 -15.10 -8.33 16.82
N SER A 46 -15.98 -8.36 17.83
CA SER A 46 -15.97 -7.41 18.96
C SER A 46 -14.74 -7.57 19.88
N ASP A 47 -13.85 -8.52 19.56
CA ASP A 47 -12.60 -8.77 20.26
C ASP A 47 -11.43 -8.14 19.49
N ALA A 48 -10.83 -7.10 20.08
CA ALA A 48 -9.70 -6.35 19.53
C ALA A 48 -8.42 -7.21 19.29
N SER A 49 -8.41 -8.47 19.75
CA SER A 49 -7.33 -9.41 19.52
C SER A 49 -7.44 -10.19 18.19
N MET A 50 -8.56 -10.10 17.47
CA MET A 50 -8.84 -10.89 16.26
C MET A 50 -9.29 -10.00 15.08
N VAL A 51 -8.41 -9.12 14.60
CA VAL A 51 -8.49 -8.65 13.20
C VAL A 51 -7.60 -9.56 12.38
N THR A 52 -8.23 -10.60 11.82
CA THR A 52 -7.62 -11.51 10.85
C THR A 52 -7.01 -10.71 9.69
N TYR A 53 -5.80 -11.09 9.32
CA TYR A 53 -5.01 -10.53 8.21
C TYR A 53 -5.89 -10.15 7.01
N PHE A 54 -5.81 -8.89 6.54
CA PHE A 54 -6.52 -8.50 5.33
C PHE A 54 -5.82 -9.19 4.16
N PRO A 55 -6.49 -10.07 3.40
CA PRO A 55 -5.86 -10.69 2.26
C PRO A 55 -5.56 -9.61 1.24
N PHE A 56 -4.29 -9.43 0.92
CA PHE A 56 -3.85 -8.72 -0.25
C PHE A 56 -3.01 -9.69 -1.07
N ASP A 57 -3.11 -9.56 -2.39
CA ASP A 57 -2.16 -10.22 -3.27
C ASP A 57 -0.86 -9.44 -3.29
N TRP A 58 0.26 -10.16 -3.29
CA TRP A 58 1.58 -9.57 -3.40
C TRP A 58 2.13 -9.76 -4.81
N ILE A 59 2.26 -8.65 -5.55
CA ILE A 59 2.81 -8.65 -6.91
C ILE A 59 3.89 -7.56 -6.99
N GLN A 60 5.14 -7.95 -6.76
CA GLN A 60 6.26 -7.02 -6.67
C GLN A 60 6.48 -6.23 -7.97
N SER A 61 6.37 -4.91 -7.89
CA SER A 61 6.85 -3.99 -8.92
C SER A 61 8.38 -3.91 -8.87
N PRO A 62 9.10 -3.89 -10.00
CA PRO A 62 10.54 -3.61 -10.02
C PRO A 62 10.86 -2.11 -9.85
N ASN A 63 9.85 -1.23 -9.92
CA ASN A 63 10.01 0.22 -9.94
C ASN A 63 9.98 0.78 -8.50
N PHE A 64 10.99 0.48 -7.69
CA PHE A 64 11.11 0.98 -6.33
C PHE A 64 12.57 1.22 -5.96
N GLY A 65 12.80 1.91 -4.85
CA GLY A 65 14.15 2.11 -4.34
C GLY A 65 14.20 2.16 -2.82
N LYS A 66 15.38 2.50 -2.29
CA LYS A 66 15.54 2.80 -0.88
C LYS A 66 14.96 4.19 -0.59
N ARG A 67 14.36 4.35 0.59
CA ARG A 67 14.09 5.67 1.17
C ARG A 67 15.41 6.30 1.65
N PRO A 68 15.49 7.63 1.80
CA PRO A 68 16.59 8.25 2.55
C PRO A 68 16.70 7.64 3.95
N ALA A 69 17.91 7.51 4.49
CA ALA A 69 18.14 6.82 5.77
C ALA A 69 17.41 7.46 6.97
N THR A 70 17.14 8.76 6.89
CA THR A 70 16.45 9.55 7.93
C THR A 70 14.97 9.75 7.64
N ALA A 71 14.42 9.11 6.60
CA ALA A 71 13.03 9.32 6.23
C ALA A 71 12.09 8.58 7.18
N GLU A 72 11.20 9.34 7.82
CA GLU A 72 10.05 8.81 8.55
C GLU A 72 8.84 8.79 7.61
N VAL A 73 8.15 7.65 7.53
CA VAL A 73 6.96 7.51 6.69
C VAL A 73 5.76 8.01 7.48
N ASP A 74 5.28 9.21 7.15
CA ASP A 74 4.25 9.93 7.91
C ASP A 74 3.11 10.46 7.04
N THR A 75 3.15 10.17 5.73
CA THR A 75 2.19 10.71 4.76
C THR A 75 1.53 9.58 3.98
N ILE A 76 0.21 9.62 3.81
CA ILE A 76 -0.51 8.79 2.82
C ILE A 76 -0.89 9.68 1.65
N VAL A 77 -0.63 9.22 0.42
CA VAL A 77 -1.08 9.90 -0.80
C VAL A 77 -2.11 9.02 -1.49
N ILE A 78 -3.33 9.53 -1.67
CA ILE A 78 -4.39 8.86 -2.41
C ILE A 78 -4.35 9.30 -3.87
N HIS A 79 -4.39 8.32 -4.77
CA HIS A 79 -4.36 8.49 -6.22
C HIS A 79 -5.58 7.84 -6.87
N SER A 80 -5.85 8.25 -8.09
CA SER A 80 -6.73 7.55 -9.01
C SER A 80 -5.89 7.03 -10.18
N THR A 81 -6.11 5.77 -10.54
CA THR A 81 -5.24 5.05 -11.47
C THR A 81 -5.24 5.61 -12.89
N VAL A 82 -6.31 6.31 -13.30
CA VAL A 82 -6.62 6.66 -14.72
C VAL A 82 -6.63 5.46 -15.67
N ILE A 83 -6.61 4.25 -15.11
CA ILE A 83 -6.58 2.96 -15.76
C ILE A 83 -7.80 2.18 -15.24
N PRO A 84 -8.61 1.58 -16.13
CA PRO A 84 -9.96 1.11 -15.79
C PRO A 84 -10.01 -0.10 -14.87
N THR A 85 -8.93 -0.88 -14.74
CA THR A 85 -8.95 -2.13 -13.96
C THR A 85 -7.73 -2.28 -13.06
N LEU A 86 -7.89 -3.10 -12.03
CA LEU A 86 -6.83 -3.44 -11.07
C LEU A 86 -5.68 -4.15 -11.78
N GLU A 87 -5.99 -5.14 -12.62
CA GLU A 87 -5.02 -5.97 -13.34
C GLU A 87 -4.19 -5.13 -14.31
N ALA A 88 -4.83 -4.20 -15.03
CA ALA A 88 -4.14 -3.33 -15.97
C ALA A 88 -3.20 -2.35 -15.25
N THR A 89 -3.61 -1.80 -14.09
CA THR A 89 -2.74 -0.96 -13.27
C THR A 89 -1.53 -1.74 -12.75
N VAL A 90 -1.77 -2.93 -12.20
CA VAL A 90 -0.69 -3.80 -11.69
C VAL A 90 0.26 -4.20 -12.83
N ALA A 91 -0.27 -4.56 -14.01
CA ALA A 91 0.54 -4.85 -15.18
C ALA A 91 1.42 -3.65 -15.58
N ALA A 92 0.91 -2.41 -15.53
CA ALA A 92 1.70 -1.21 -15.80
C ALA A 92 2.83 -1.02 -14.77
N PHE A 93 2.59 -1.30 -13.49
CA PHE A 93 3.59 -1.18 -12.43
C PHE A 93 4.67 -2.27 -12.47
N THR A 94 4.40 -3.44 -13.06
CA THR A 94 5.41 -4.51 -13.20
C THR A 94 6.35 -4.29 -14.39
N ARG A 95 6.04 -3.36 -15.30
CA ARG A 95 6.92 -2.99 -16.42
C ARG A 95 8.05 -2.09 -15.94
N THR A 96 9.30 -2.54 -16.06
CA THR A 96 10.48 -1.71 -15.75
C THR A 96 10.51 -0.40 -16.54
N SER A 97 10.01 -0.41 -17.79
CA SER A 97 9.96 0.77 -18.65
C SER A 97 9.00 1.86 -18.17
N SER A 98 8.05 1.54 -17.29
CA SER A 98 7.05 2.52 -16.84
C SER A 98 7.64 3.53 -15.85
N GLN A 99 8.67 3.12 -15.09
CA GLN A 99 9.31 3.93 -14.06
C GLN A 99 8.29 4.54 -13.06
N VAL A 100 7.19 3.84 -12.83
CA VAL A 100 6.14 4.22 -11.88
C VAL A 100 5.66 3.00 -11.09
N SER A 101 5.24 3.24 -9.85
CA SER A 101 4.64 2.25 -8.97
C SER A 101 3.92 2.94 -7.82
N SER A 102 3.07 2.18 -7.13
CA SER A 102 2.50 2.57 -5.84
C SER A 102 2.66 1.43 -4.85
N HIS A 103 2.42 1.67 -3.56
CA HIS A 103 2.53 0.59 -2.57
C HIS A 103 1.34 -0.35 -2.67
N TYR A 104 0.14 0.21 -2.84
CA TYR A 104 -1.10 -0.55 -2.92
C TYR A 104 -1.97 -0.06 -4.08
N VAL A 105 -2.71 -0.98 -4.68
CA VAL A 105 -3.78 -0.71 -5.65
C VAL A 105 -5.06 -1.36 -5.14
N ILE A 106 -6.19 -0.64 -5.16
CA ILE A 106 -7.48 -1.13 -4.69
C ILE A 106 -8.49 -1.12 -5.85
N GLY A 107 -9.00 -2.30 -6.17
CA GLY A 107 -10.06 -2.52 -7.16
C GLY A 107 -11.41 -1.92 -6.75
N LYS A 108 -12.33 -1.81 -7.70
CA LYS A 108 -13.71 -1.31 -7.46
C LYS A 108 -14.49 -2.19 -6.47
N ASP A 109 -14.17 -3.48 -6.42
CA ASP A 109 -14.71 -4.49 -5.52
C ASP A 109 -14.05 -4.52 -4.13
N GLY A 110 -13.03 -3.68 -3.90
CA GLY A 110 -12.26 -3.65 -2.66
C GLY A 110 -11.08 -4.61 -2.61
N HIS A 111 -10.80 -5.38 -3.67
CA HIS A 111 -9.61 -6.23 -3.73
C HIS A 111 -8.33 -5.38 -3.69
N ILE A 112 -7.34 -5.80 -2.89
CA ILE A 112 -6.10 -5.05 -2.67
C ILE A 112 -4.91 -5.84 -3.23
N VAL A 113 -4.09 -5.20 -4.05
CA VAL A 113 -2.78 -5.71 -4.46
C VAL A 113 -1.69 -4.82 -3.87
N GLN A 114 -0.76 -5.40 -3.12
CA GLN A 114 0.44 -4.73 -2.69
C GLN A 114 1.56 -4.92 -3.72
N CYS A 115 2.06 -3.82 -4.26
CA CYS A 115 3.10 -3.82 -5.30
C CYS A 115 4.49 -3.47 -4.77
N VAL A 116 4.57 -2.71 -3.67
CA VAL A 116 5.84 -2.30 -3.04
C VAL A 116 5.66 -2.35 -1.53
N SER A 117 6.68 -2.85 -0.81
CA SER A 117 6.71 -2.80 0.66
C SER A 117 6.58 -1.37 1.15
N SER A 118 5.74 -1.11 2.15
CA SER A 118 5.57 0.24 2.74
C SER A 118 6.87 0.82 3.33
N PHE A 119 7.86 -0.02 3.63
CA PHE A 119 9.19 0.41 4.08
C PHE A 119 10.13 0.81 2.92
N ALA A 120 9.83 0.38 1.69
CA ALA A 120 10.57 0.79 0.50
C ALA A 120 9.94 2.05 -0.11
N ARG A 121 10.66 2.70 -1.03
CA ARG A 121 10.22 3.90 -1.75
C ARG A 121 9.59 3.49 -3.09
N ALA A 122 8.26 3.51 -3.16
CA ALA A 122 7.54 3.45 -4.44
C ALA A 122 7.67 4.77 -5.22
N TRP A 123 7.36 4.76 -6.52
CA TRP A 123 7.53 5.90 -7.42
C TRP A 123 6.16 6.40 -7.94
N HIS A 124 5.39 7.08 -7.07
CA HIS A 124 4.01 7.50 -7.38
C HIS A 124 3.83 9.02 -7.51
N ALA A 125 4.53 9.83 -6.71
CA ALA A 125 4.26 11.27 -6.60
C ALA A 125 4.96 12.14 -7.67
N GLY A 126 6.04 11.64 -8.27
CA GLY A 126 6.91 12.43 -9.15
C GLY A 126 7.44 13.70 -8.46
N VAL A 127 7.60 14.79 -9.23
CA VAL A 127 7.99 16.11 -8.69
C VAL A 127 6.86 16.63 -7.80
N SER A 128 7.13 16.70 -6.50
CA SER A 128 6.10 16.90 -5.48
C SER A 128 6.65 17.65 -4.27
N GLU A 129 5.75 18.36 -3.59
CA GLU A 129 6.01 19.10 -2.35
C GLU A 129 4.76 19.08 -1.48
N ASP A 130 4.89 18.71 -0.21
CA ASP A 130 3.76 18.67 0.72
C ASP A 130 3.38 20.08 1.25
N PRO A 131 2.26 20.24 1.97
CA PRO A 131 1.84 21.55 2.49
C PRO A 131 2.80 22.18 3.51
N THR A 132 3.78 21.45 4.02
CA THR A 132 4.82 21.96 4.94
C THR A 132 6.10 22.39 4.19
N GLY A 133 6.14 22.20 2.86
CA GLY A 133 7.29 22.53 2.02
C GLY A 133 8.28 21.38 1.83
N ARG A 134 7.98 20.17 2.31
CA ARG A 134 8.86 19.00 2.12
C ARG A 134 8.74 18.47 0.71
N LYS A 135 9.87 18.44 -0.01
CA LYS A 135 9.97 17.97 -1.40
C LYS A 135 10.17 16.46 -1.48
N ASN A 136 9.91 15.88 -2.67
CA ASN A 136 10.10 14.46 -2.98
C ASN A 136 9.24 13.55 -2.10
N VAL A 137 7.91 13.72 -2.19
CA VAL A 137 6.95 13.05 -1.29
C VAL A 137 7.06 11.52 -1.32
N ASN A 138 7.56 10.91 -2.41
CA ASN A 138 7.88 9.47 -2.45
C ASN A 138 8.76 9.01 -1.28
N ASP A 139 9.66 9.87 -0.79
CA ASP A 139 10.67 9.53 0.22
C ASP A 139 10.06 9.18 1.58
N PHE A 140 8.89 9.77 1.89
CA PHE A 140 8.27 9.71 3.22
C PHE A 140 6.77 9.38 3.19
N SER A 141 6.26 8.88 2.05
CA SER A 141 4.84 8.54 1.93
C SER A 141 4.56 7.12 1.48
N VAL A 142 3.33 6.68 1.80
CA VAL A 142 2.68 5.52 1.23
C VAL A 142 1.67 5.98 0.17
N GLY A 143 1.97 5.77 -1.11
CA GLY A 143 0.99 5.85 -2.19
C GLY A 143 -0.02 4.71 -2.15
N ILE A 144 -1.29 5.04 -2.32
CA ILE A 144 -2.41 4.10 -2.50
C ILE A 144 -3.20 4.53 -3.75
N GLU A 145 -3.31 3.63 -4.72
CA GLU A 145 -4.02 3.83 -5.98
C GLU A 145 -5.43 3.24 -5.89
N LEU A 146 -6.45 4.02 -6.22
CA LEU A 146 -7.82 3.55 -6.35
C LEU A 146 -8.15 3.41 -7.83
N VAL A 147 -8.59 2.21 -8.26
CA VAL A 147 -9.06 2.01 -9.63
C VAL A 147 -10.19 3.00 -9.91
N ASN A 148 -9.89 4.03 -10.72
CA ASN A 148 -10.81 5.10 -11.05
C ASN A 148 -10.30 5.87 -12.29
N LEU A 149 -11.21 6.23 -13.21
CA LEU A 149 -10.90 6.97 -14.44
C LEU A 149 -10.52 8.44 -14.21
N ASN A 150 -10.75 8.96 -13.01
CA ASN A 150 -10.42 10.33 -12.61
C ASN A 150 -11.12 11.40 -13.47
N ASP A 151 -12.36 11.15 -13.90
CA ASP A 151 -13.17 12.07 -14.72
C ASP A 151 -14.25 12.81 -13.91
N GLY A 152 -14.31 12.57 -12.60
CA GLY A 152 -15.31 13.11 -11.67
C GLY A 152 -16.69 12.45 -11.77
N LYS A 153 -16.87 11.45 -12.65
CA LYS A 153 -18.13 10.71 -12.84
C LYS A 153 -17.99 9.24 -12.47
N ASP A 154 -16.83 8.65 -12.67
CA ASP A 154 -16.52 7.29 -12.24
C ASP A 154 -16.56 7.21 -10.70
N PRO A 155 -17.52 6.47 -10.11
CA PRO A 155 -17.71 6.48 -8.66
C PRO A 155 -16.59 5.73 -7.92
N TYR A 156 -16.44 6.03 -6.63
CA TYR A 156 -15.69 5.19 -5.69
C TYR A 156 -16.71 4.32 -4.92
N PRO A 157 -16.87 3.02 -5.25
CA PRO A 157 -17.86 2.18 -4.60
C PRO A 157 -17.56 1.98 -3.11
N THR A 158 -18.59 1.69 -2.33
CA THR A 158 -18.45 1.47 -0.87
C THR A 158 -17.42 0.40 -0.54
N ALA A 159 -17.33 -0.68 -1.31
CA ALA A 159 -16.34 -1.74 -1.10
C ALA A 159 -14.89 -1.22 -1.22
N GLN A 160 -14.61 -0.42 -2.26
CA GLN A 160 -13.31 0.20 -2.49
C GLN A 160 -12.93 1.17 -1.35
N VAL A 161 -13.84 2.04 -0.93
CA VAL A 161 -13.57 3.01 0.16
C VAL A 161 -13.44 2.30 1.51
N THR A 162 -14.22 1.25 1.75
CA THR A 162 -14.13 0.42 2.96
C THR A 162 -12.78 -0.27 3.04
N ALA A 163 -12.32 -0.90 1.94
CA ALA A 163 -11.01 -1.52 1.86
C ALA A 163 -9.87 -0.51 2.12
N LEU A 164 -9.97 0.70 1.54
CA LEU A 164 -9.03 1.79 1.80
C LEU A 164 -8.97 2.14 3.29
N ARG A 165 -10.11 2.34 3.95
CA ARG A 165 -10.18 2.65 5.39
C ARG A 165 -9.47 1.58 6.22
N TYR A 166 -9.74 0.30 5.95
CA TYR A 166 -9.09 -0.80 6.65
C TYR A 166 -7.59 -0.86 6.41
N LEU A 167 -7.14 -0.64 5.18
CA LEU A 167 -5.73 -0.58 4.84
C LEU A 167 -5.04 0.54 5.63
N ILE A 168 -5.63 1.75 5.66
CA ILE A 168 -5.10 2.89 6.41
C ILE A 168 -5.00 2.56 7.90
N LEU A 169 -6.07 2.05 8.51
CA LEU A 169 -6.08 1.65 9.93
C LEU A 169 -5.04 0.57 10.23
N SER A 170 -4.79 -0.34 9.29
CA SER A 170 -3.73 -1.33 9.43
C SER A 170 -2.34 -0.69 9.35
N LEU A 171 -2.10 0.22 8.41
CA LEU A 171 -0.83 0.93 8.29
C LEU A 171 -0.54 1.78 9.54
N LYS A 172 -1.55 2.38 10.18
CA LYS A 172 -1.41 3.14 11.43
C LYS A 172 -0.78 2.34 12.57
N ARG A 173 -0.83 1.00 12.53
CA ARG A 173 -0.16 0.15 13.53
C ARG A 173 1.36 0.12 13.39
N ARG A 174 1.90 0.60 12.26
CA ARG A 174 3.34 0.57 11.92
C ARG A 174 3.92 1.98 11.72
N PHE A 175 3.09 2.92 11.32
CA PHE A 175 3.50 4.28 10.96
C PHE A 175 2.63 5.30 11.68
N GLU A 176 3.25 6.35 12.18
CA GLU A 176 2.56 7.50 12.74
C GLU A 176 2.26 8.50 11.63
N PHE A 177 1.09 8.36 10.99
CA PHE A 177 0.71 9.27 9.91
C PHE A 177 0.30 10.65 10.44
N GLY A 178 1.00 11.68 10.00
CA GLY A 178 0.66 13.08 10.25
C GLY A 178 -0.35 13.65 9.24
N GLN A 179 -0.53 13.01 8.08
CA GLN A 179 -1.50 13.48 7.07
C GLN A 179 -1.92 12.41 6.05
N ILE A 180 -3.12 12.59 5.49
CA ILE A 180 -3.60 11.96 4.26
C ILE A 180 -3.84 13.08 3.24
N THR A 181 -3.25 12.97 2.05
CA THR A 181 -3.32 14.01 1.00
C THR A 181 -3.65 13.42 -0.37
N SER A 182 -4.03 14.28 -1.31
CA SER A 182 -4.21 13.93 -2.72
C SER A 182 -2.91 14.08 -3.51
N HIS A 183 -2.83 13.43 -4.68
CA HIS A 183 -1.76 13.70 -5.62
C HIS A 183 -1.85 15.13 -6.18
N ALA A 184 -3.06 15.63 -6.44
CA ALA A 184 -3.30 16.99 -6.92
C ALA A 184 -2.70 18.05 -5.99
N ASN A 185 -2.85 17.89 -4.67
CA ASN A 185 -2.38 18.86 -3.68
C ASN A 185 -0.85 18.89 -3.60
N ILE A 186 -0.18 17.74 -3.72
CA ILE A 186 1.28 17.66 -3.60
C ILE A 186 2.02 17.85 -4.92
N ALA A 187 1.36 17.64 -6.07
CA ALA A 187 2.03 17.67 -7.36
C ALA A 187 2.56 19.07 -7.67
N ARG A 188 3.78 19.13 -8.21
CA ARG A 188 4.40 20.36 -8.68
C ARG A 188 4.79 20.26 -10.16
N PRO A 189 4.63 21.34 -10.96
CA PRO A 189 3.93 22.58 -10.61
C PRO A 189 2.45 22.32 -10.28
N LEU A 190 1.83 23.21 -9.50
CA LEU A 190 0.43 23.06 -9.09
C LEU A 190 -0.48 22.94 -10.33
N GLY A 191 -1.41 22.00 -10.32
CA GLY A 191 -2.26 21.68 -11.47
C GLY A 191 -1.69 20.64 -12.43
N ARG A 192 -0.46 20.15 -12.24
CA ARG A 192 0.11 19.01 -13.02
C ARG A 192 -0.73 17.73 -12.89
N LYS A 193 -1.34 17.53 -11.72
CA LYS A 193 -2.17 16.37 -11.38
C LYS A 193 -3.49 16.86 -10.81
N THR A 194 -4.54 16.06 -11.02
CA THR A 194 -5.92 16.36 -10.60
C THR A 194 -6.52 15.26 -9.74
N ASP A 195 -5.85 14.11 -9.64
CA ASP A 195 -6.33 12.96 -8.89
C ASP A 195 -6.22 13.13 -7.37
N PRO A 196 -7.19 12.59 -6.59
CA PRO A 196 -8.34 11.79 -7.01
C PRO A 196 -9.63 12.62 -7.12
N LEU A 197 -10.06 12.96 -8.34
CA LEU A 197 -11.31 13.69 -8.60
C LEU A 197 -12.53 12.91 -8.10
N GLY A 198 -13.46 13.60 -7.45
CA GLY A 198 -14.70 13.02 -6.93
C GLY A 198 -14.53 12.13 -5.70
N PHE A 199 -13.33 12.03 -5.12
CA PHE A 199 -13.09 11.16 -3.97
C PHE A 199 -13.85 11.64 -2.71
N PRO A 200 -14.56 10.75 -1.98
CA PRO A 200 -15.38 11.14 -0.84
C PRO A 200 -14.55 11.31 0.44
N TRP A 201 -13.71 12.34 0.50
CA TRP A 201 -12.85 12.67 1.66
C TRP A 201 -13.54 12.62 3.04
N PRO A 202 -14.80 13.07 3.23
CA PRO A 202 -15.47 12.97 4.52
C PRO A 202 -15.55 11.54 5.07
N GLN A 203 -15.51 10.52 4.20
CA GLN A 203 -15.49 9.11 4.63
C GLN A 203 -14.16 8.69 5.28
N LEU A 204 -13.15 9.55 5.39
CA LEU A 204 -11.90 9.27 6.10
C LEU A 204 -11.75 10.10 7.40
N ALA A 205 -12.70 10.99 7.71
CA ALA A 205 -12.55 11.99 8.76
C ALA A 205 -12.43 11.41 10.18
N ASP A 206 -13.07 10.27 10.43
CA ASP A 206 -13.06 9.55 11.71
C ASP A 206 -11.80 8.70 11.93
N LEU A 207 -10.88 8.62 10.95
CA LEU A 207 -9.65 7.84 11.07
C LEU A 207 -8.62 8.51 12.00
N GLY A 208 -8.88 9.75 12.45
CA GLY A 208 -7.99 10.47 13.36
C GLY A 208 -6.62 10.78 12.75
N ILE A 209 -6.57 11.01 11.44
CA ILE A 209 -5.40 11.53 10.71
C ILE A 209 -5.85 12.81 9.98
N PRO A 210 -5.09 13.93 10.07
CA PRO A 210 -5.42 15.14 9.34
C PRO A 210 -5.59 14.90 7.83
N LEU A 211 -6.72 15.33 7.26
CA LEU A 211 -6.97 15.30 5.82
C LEU A 211 -6.52 16.62 5.19
N LYS A 212 -5.70 16.53 4.15
CA LYS A 212 -5.22 17.66 3.34
C LYS A 212 -5.47 17.39 1.86
N PRO A 213 -6.73 17.33 1.42
CA PRO A 213 -7.09 17.01 0.04
C PRO A 213 -6.53 18.01 -0.98
#